data_AF-A0A3P7W3U3-F1
#
_entry.id   AF-A0A3P7W3U3-F1
#
_cell.length_a   1.000
_cell.length_b   1.000
_cell.length_c   1.000
_cell.angle_alpha   90.00
_cell.angle_beta   90.00
_cell.angle_gamma   90.00
#
_symmetry.space_group_name_H-M   'P 1'
#
loop_
_entity.id
_entity.type
_entity.pdbx_description
1 polymer ?
#
loop_
_entity_poly.entity_id
_entity_poly.type
_entity_poly.pdbx_seq_one_letter_code
_entity_poly.pdbx_strand_id
1 'polypeptide(L)' 'MGGCAPELRQILQIVDALKYYDQPPYQQIYQLMRQSFITMGCQEFPYDWEKPGGGVF' A
#
# COMPACT_ATOMS: atom_id res chain seq x y z
N MET A 1 -2.90 12.92 -14.17
CA MET A 1 -3.90 12.05 -13.51
C MET A 1 -3.16 10.92 -12.82
N GLY A 2 -3.21 10.83 -11.50
CA GLY A 2 -2.52 9.78 -10.75
C GLY A 2 -2.56 10.07 -9.26
N GLY A 3 -3.73 9.90 -8.63
CA GLY A 3 -3.94 10.15 -7.20
C GLY A 3 -3.46 9.01 -6.29
N CYS A 4 -2.53 8.17 -6.76
CA CYS A 4 -2.08 6.97 -6.06
C CYS A 4 -0.57 6.99 -5.89
N ALA A 5 -0.08 6.54 -4.74
CA ALA A 5 1.34 6.54 -4.41
C ALA A 5 2.16 5.72 -5.44
N PRO A 6 3.35 6.19 -5.85
CA PRO A 6 4.14 5.54 -6.90
C PRO A 6 4.54 4.09 -6.55
N GLU A 7 4.69 3.78 -5.28
CA GLU A 7 5.02 2.44 -4.77
C GLU A 7 3.88 1.44 -5.04
N LEU A 8 2.62 1.89 -5.03
CA LEU A 8 1.47 1.03 -5.35
C LEU A 8 1.48 0.60 -6.82
N ARG A 9 1.99 1.46 -7.73
CA ARG A 9 2.22 1.07 -9.13
C ARG A 9 3.33 0.02 -9.24
N GLN A 10 4.39 0.13 -8.44
CA GLN A 10 5.47 -0.86 -8.43
C GLN A 10 4.99 -2.21 -7.92
N ILE A 11 4.14 -2.23 -6.87
CA ILE A 11 3.50 -3.45 -6.38
C ILE A 11 2.65 -4.09 -7.48
N LEU A 12 1.87 -3.30 -8.23
CA LEU A 12 1.09 -3.81 -9.36
C LEU A 12 1.98 -4.48 -10.41
N GLN A 13 3.11 -3.86 -10.77
CA GLN A 13 4.08 -4.43 -11.72
C GLN A 13 4.70 -5.74 -11.22
N ILE A 14 4.97 -5.83 -9.91
CA ILE A 14 5.47 -7.08 -9.29
C ILE A 14 4.43 -8.18 -9.43
N VAL A 15 3.17 -7.90 -9.08
CA VAL A 15 2.09 -8.89 -9.11
C VAL A 15 1.78 -9.33 -10.54
N ASP A 16 1.75 -8.40 -11.49
CA ASP A 16 1.47 -8.66 -12.91
C ASP A 16 2.55 -9.54 -13.58
N ALA A 17 3.79 -9.47 -13.10
CA ALA A 17 4.90 -10.27 -13.61
C ALA A 17 4.91 -11.72 -13.09
N LEU A 18 4.14 -12.04 -12.04
CA LEU A 18 4.13 -13.37 -11.42
C LEU A 18 3.28 -14.37 -12.21
N LYS A 19 3.73 -15.61 -12.23
CA LYS A 19 2.98 -16.77 -12.73
C LYS A 19 2.40 -17.58 -11.57
N TYR A 20 1.52 -18.52 -11.89
CA TYR A 20 0.81 -19.34 -10.90
C TYR A 20 1.70 -20.07 -9.90
N TYR A 21 2.89 -20.53 -10.31
CA TYR A 21 3.82 -21.26 -9.45
C TYR A 21 4.97 -20.40 -8.91
N ASP A 22 5.02 -19.11 -9.25
CA ASP A 22 6.08 -18.23 -8.77
C ASP A 22 5.83 -17.89 -7.30
N GLN A 23 6.91 -17.85 -6.52
CA GLN A 23 6.83 -17.41 -5.13
C GLN A 23 6.77 -15.88 -5.08
N PRO A 24 5.69 -15.27 -4.54
CA PRO A 24 5.59 -13.81 -4.48
C PRO A 24 6.65 -13.23 -3.52
N PRO A 25 7.31 -12.12 -3.89
CA PRO A 25 8.31 -11.47 -3.04
C PRO A 25 7.64 -10.61 -1.94
N TYR A 26 6.97 -11.26 -0.97
CA TYR A 26 6.20 -10.57 0.08
C TYR A 26 7.00 -9.50 0.82
N GLN A 27 8.26 -9.79 1.17
CA GLN A 27 9.11 -8.85 1.89
C GLN A 27 9.28 -7.53 1.13
N GLN A 28 9.46 -7.59 -0.19
CA GLN A 28 9.58 -6.41 -1.04
C GLN A 28 8.25 -5.64 -1.11
N ILE A 29 7.13 -6.35 -1.22
CA ILE A 29 5.79 -5.74 -1.24
C ILE A 29 5.52 -4.99 0.07
N TYR A 30 5.83 -5.59 1.22
CA TYR A 30 5.71 -4.93 2.53
C TYR A 30 6.60 -3.68 2.66
N GLN A 31 7.82 -3.71 2.12
CA GLN A 31 8.68 -2.53 2.11
C GLN A 31 8.09 -1.39 1.26
N LEU A 32 7.56 -1.71 0.07
CA LEU A 32 6.90 -0.73 -0.79
C LEU A 32 5.64 -0.13 -0.13
N MET A 33 4.84 -0.94 0.56
CA MET A 33 3.69 -0.45 1.32
C MET A 33 4.11 0.47 2.47
N ARG A 34 5.18 0.14 3.21
CA ARG A 34 5.72 1.04 4.25
C ARG A 34 6.25 2.35 3.67
N GLN A 35 6.90 2.27 2.51
CA GLN A 35 7.44 3.44 1.83
C GLN A 35 6.31 4.37 1.33
N SER A 36 5.17 3.82 0.90
CA SER A 36 4.03 4.65 0.47
C SER A 36 3.46 5.50 1.60
N PHE A 37 3.44 4.98 2.84
CA PHE A 37 3.05 5.76 4.02
C PHE A 37 3.97 6.97 4.22
N ILE A 38 5.28 6.77 4.07
CA ILE A 38 6.28 7.84 4.20
C ILE A 38 6.11 8.88 3.07
N THR A 39 5.99 8.43 1.83
CA THR A 39 5.86 9.29 0.64
C THR A 39 4.59 10.15 0.69
N MET A 40 3.48 9.58 1.17
CA MET A 40 2.20 10.27 1.29
C MET A 40 2.03 11.03 2.62
N GLY A 41 2.97 10.87 3.56
CA GLY A 41 2.90 11.49 4.88
C GLY A 41 1.74 10.97 5.74
N CYS A 42 1.26 9.74 5.51
CA CYS A 42 0.18 9.13 6.27
C CYS A 42 0.70 8.18 7.35
N GLN A 43 -0.12 7.99 8.38
CA GLN A 43 0.18 7.12 9.53
C GLN A 43 -0.76 5.93 9.52
N GLU A 44 -0.28 4.77 9.99
CA GLU A 44 -1.07 3.53 10.05
C GLU A 44 -2.21 3.62 11.08
N PHE A 45 -1.96 4.29 12.20
CA PHE A 45 -2.92 4.44 13.29
C PHE A 45 -3.15 5.91 13.63
N PRO A 46 -4.35 6.29 14.11
CA PRO A 46 -5.54 5.45 14.23
C PRO A 46 -6.21 5.23 12.88
N TYR A 47 -6.79 4.04 12.69
CA TYR A 47 -7.61 3.77 11.51
C TYR A 47 -8.88 4.64 11.54
N ASP A 48 -9.48 4.86 10.37
CA ASP A 48 -10.65 5.74 10.24
C ASP A 48 -11.85 5.28 11.09
N TRP A 49 -11.99 3.96 11.30
CA TRP A 49 -13.02 3.39 12.17
C TRP A 49 -12.72 3.51 13.67
N GLU A 50 -11.48 3.81 14.07
CA GLU A 50 -11.07 3.95 15.48
C GLU A 50 -11.22 5.39 15.99
N LYS A 51 -11.45 6.35 15.09
CA LYS A 51 -11.61 7.77 15.46
C LYS A 51 -12.94 7.96 16.20
N PRO A 52 -12.94 8.51 17.44
CA PRO A 52 -14.15 8.75 18.20
C PRO A 52 -14.95 9.85 17.48
N GLY A 53 -16.04 9.44 16.83
CA GLY A 53 -16.83 10.31 15.95
C GLY A 53 -17.49 9.58 14.78
N GLY A 54 -17.06 8.35 14.45
CA GLY A 54 -17.59 7.59 13.31
C GLY A 54 -17.16 8.25 12.00
N GLY A 55 -16.22 7.64 11.30
CA GLY A 55 -15.59 8.19 10.10
C GLY A 55 -16.58 8.93 9.19
N VAL A 56 -16.37 10.24 9.06
CA VAL A 56 -17.09 11.06 8.07
C VAL A 56 -16.52 10.67 6.72
N PHE A 57 -17.32 9.93 5.93
CA PHE A 57 -17.14 9.78 4.50
C PHE A 57 -17.44 11.09 3.78
#